data_AF-A0A512NA41-F1
#
_entry.id   AF-A0A512NA41-F1
#
_cell.length_a   1.000
_cell.length_b   1.000
_cell.length_c   1.000
_cell.angle_alpha   90.00
_cell.angle_beta   90.00
_cell.angle_gamma   90.00
#
_symmetry.space_group_name_H-M   'P 1'
#
loop_
_entity.id
_entity.type
_entity.pdbx_description
1 polymer ?
#
loop_
_entity_poly.entity_id
_entity_poly.type
_entity_poly.pdbx_seq_one_letter_code
_entity_poly.pdbx_strand_id
1 'polypeptide(L)' 'MTKPPPTDDDIKRLAQQAGLDLPAEFMPELIEAYGHVRQMVERLSTPRPRGDEPAHVFVASAFKPVKE' A
#
# COMPACT_ATOMS: atom_id res chain seq x y z
N MET A 1 -12.96 -11.81 9.15
CA MET A 1 -12.12 -11.44 10.31
C MET A 1 -11.33 -10.20 9.93
N THR A 2 -11.62 -9.06 10.55
CA THR A 2 -10.84 -7.83 10.38
C THR A 2 -9.49 -8.04 11.04
N LYS A 3 -8.40 -7.88 10.28
CA LYS A 3 -7.03 -7.97 10.81
C LYS A 3 -6.86 -6.88 11.87
N PRO A 4 -6.23 -7.17 13.04
CA PRO A 4 -5.92 -6.13 14.01
C PRO A 4 -5.04 -5.05 13.36
N PRO A 5 -5.13 -3.80 13.84
CA PRO A 5 -4.33 -2.73 13.30
C PRO A 5 -2.83 -3.04 13.47
N PRO A 6 -1.99 -2.67 12.50
CA PRO A 6 -0.55 -2.84 12.61
C PRO A 6 -0.01 -2.06 13.81
N THR A 7 0.88 -2.70 14.56
CA THR A 7 1.63 -2.11 15.66
C THR A 7 2.75 -1.22 15.14
N ASP A 8 3.35 -0.39 16.00
CA ASP A 8 4.51 0.43 15.65
C ASP A 8 5.68 -0.41 15.12
N ASP A 9 5.87 -1.61 15.66
CA ASP A 9 6.90 -2.55 15.20
C ASP A 9 6.57 -3.15 13.84
N ASP A 10 5.28 -3.32 13.51
CA ASP A 10 4.87 -3.69 12.16
C ASP A 10 5.17 -2.55 11.17
N ILE A 11 4.92 -1.29 11.55
CA ILE A 11 5.18 -0.12 10.71
C ILE A 11 6.69 0.03 10.45
N LYS A 12 7.53 -0.13 11.47
CA LYS A 12 9.00 -0.14 11.31
C LYS A 12 9.46 -1.23 10.34
N ARG A 13 8.89 -2.44 10.46
CA ARG A 13 9.20 -3.56 9.56
C ARG A 13 8.78 -3.27 8.13
N LEU A 14 7.60 -2.67 7.93
CA LEU A 14 7.12 -2.27 6.62
C LEU A 14 8.04 -1.22 5.98
N ALA A 15 8.49 -0.23 6.75
CA ALA A 15 9.45 0.76 6.28
C ALA A 15 10.76 0.10 5.79
N GLN A 16 11.30 -0.82 6.58
CA GLN A 16 12.50 -1.57 6.21
C GLN A 16 12.30 -2.41 4.95
N GLN A 17 11.17 -3.10 4.82
CA GLN A 17 10.84 -3.91 3.64
C GLN A 17 10.63 -3.06 2.38
N ALA A 18 10.17 -1.83 2.54
CA ALA A 18 10.05 -0.85 1.47
C ALA A 18 11.38 -0.19 1.10
N GLY A 19 12.48 -0.49 1.80
CA GLY A 19 13.79 0.13 1.57
C GLY A 19 13.86 1.58 2.06
N LEU A 20 12.95 2.01 2.94
CA LEU A 20 13.02 3.31 3.60
C LEU A 20 14.07 3.26 4.72
N ASP A 21 15.30 3.61 4.38
CA ASP A 21 16.39 3.82 5.33
C ASP A 21 16.30 5.24 5.92
N LEU A 22 15.43 5.39 6.91
CA LEU A 22 15.18 6.67 7.58
C LEU A 22 15.99 6.76 8.87
N PRO A 23 16.63 7.92 9.16
CA PRO A 23 17.17 8.19 10.47
C PRO A 23 16.13 7.98 11.57
N ALA A 24 16.56 7.43 12.71
CA ALA A 24 15.67 7.03 13.80
C ALA A 24 14.80 8.19 14.34
N GLU A 25 15.27 9.44 14.19
CA GLU A 25 14.53 10.65 14.58
C GLU A 25 13.22 10.86 13.80
N PHE A 26 13.13 10.35 12.56
CA PHE A 26 11.92 10.47 11.73
C PHE A 26 10.94 9.32 11.93
N MET A 27 11.32 8.28 12.69
CA MET A 27 10.44 7.12 12.90
C MET A 27 9.13 7.47 13.62
N PRO A 28 9.11 8.34 14.65
CA PRO A 28 7.86 8.77 15.27
C PRO A 28 6.92 9.48 14.30
N GLU A 29 7.46 10.36 13.45
CA GLU A 29 6.70 11.09 12.44
C GLU A 29 6.14 10.14 11.37
N LEU A 30 6.91 9.14 10.95
CA LEU A 30 6.45 8.10 10.04
C LEU A 30 5.28 7.30 10.63
N ILE A 31 5.36 6.91 11.90
CA ILE A 31 4.30 6.18 12.59
C ILE A 31 3.02 7.02 12.66
N GLU A 32 3.14 8.30 13.02
CA GLU A 32 2.02 9.24 13.03
C GLU A 32 1.39 9.36 11.63
N ALA A 33 2.21 9.61 10.60
CA ALA A 33 1.77 9.74 9.22
C ALA A 33 1.07 8.48 8.70
N TYR A 34 1.57 7.30 9.08
CA TYR A 34 0.95 6.02 8.69
C TYR A 34 -0.47 5.87 9.23
N GLY A 35 -0.79 6.52 10.35
CA GLY A 35 -2.15 6.63 10.89
C GLY A 35 -3.15 7.22 9.89
N HIS A 36 -2.74 8.20 9.07
CA HIS A 36 -3.60 8.80 8.04
C HIS A 36 -3.85 7.83 6.87
N VAL A 37 -2.82 7.11 6.43
CA VAL A 37 -2.96 6.08 5.37
C VAL A 37 -3.95 5.00 5.81
N ARG A 38 -3.86 4.57 7.08
CA ARG A 38 -4.79 3.60 7.65
C ARG A 38 -6.24 4.07 7.56
N GLN A 39 -6.53 5.32 7.95
CA GLN A 39 -7.88 5.89 7.83
C GLN A 39 -8.38 5.91 6.38
N MET A 40 -7.49 6.16 5.42
CA MET A 40 -7.85 6.11 3.99
C MET A 40 -8.15 4.68 3.55
N VAL A 41 -7.32 3.69 3.92
CA VAL A 41 -7.51 2.29 3.54
C VAL A 41 -8.77 1.69 4.17
N GLU A 42 -9.10 2.04 5.42
CA GLU A 42 -10.34 1.61 6.06
C GLU A 42 -11.59 2.06 5.28
N ARG A 43 -11.54 3.25 4.65
CA ARG A 43 -12.62 3.75 3.76
C ARG A 43 -12.68 3.01 2.43
N LEU A 44 -11.56 2.47 1.95
CA LEU A 44 -11.48 1.70 0.70
C LEU A 44 -11.90 0.23 0.87
N SER A 45 -12.06 -0.25 2.10
CA SER A 45 -12.48 -1.62 2.44
C SER A 45 -13.96 -1.89 2.11
N THR A 46 -14.40 -1.54 0.91
CA THR A 46 -15.63 -2.07 0.35
C THR A 46 -15.29 -3.37 -0.36
N PRO A 47 -15.83 -4.53 0.06
CA PRO A 47 -15.62 -5.77 -0.67
C PRO A 47 -16.19 -5.60 -2.07
N ARG A 48 -15.31 -5.52 -3.07
CA ARG A 48 -15.70 -5.57 -4.47
C ARG A 48 -15.69 -7.03 -4.91
N PRO A 49 -16.71 -7.49 -5.65
CA PRO A 49 -16.59 -8.72 -6.42
C PRO A 49 -15.32 -8.66 -7.27
N ARG A 50 -14.61 -9.78 -7.40
CA ARG A 50 -13.39 -9.88 -8.22
C ARG A 50 -13.57 -9.37 -9.66
N GLY A 51 -14.80 -9.37 -10.18
CA GLY A 51 -15.14 -8.83 -11.51
C GLY A 51 -15.24 -7.30 -11.60
N ASP A 52 -15.33 -6.60 -10.45
CA ASP A 52 -15.54 -5.15 -10.36
C ASP A 52 -14.24 -4.37 -10.03
N GLU A 53 -13.12 -5.08 -9.95
CA GLU A 53 -11.80 -4.48 -9.78
C GLU A 53 -11.28 -3.99 -11.15
N PRO A 54 -11.10 -2.68 -11.36
CA PRO A 54 -10.87 -2.07 -12.68
C PRO A 54 -9.50 -2.39 -13.31
N ALA A 55 -8.64 -3.20 -12.67
CA ALA A 55 -7.23 -3.35 -13.03
C ALA A 55 -6.83 -4.74 -13.59
N HIS A 56 -7.76 -5.65 -13.86
CA HIS A 56 -7.40 -7.07 -14.01
C HIS A 56 -7.14 -7.61 -15.41
N VAL A 57 -7.42 -6.85 -16.47
CA VAL A 57 -7.09 -7.32 -17.81
C VAL A 57 -5.75 -6.73 -18.20
N PHE A 58 -4.67 -7.47 -17.90
CA PHE A 58 -3.37 -7.19 -18.50
C PHE A 58 -3.46 -7.42 -20.01
N VAL A 59 -3.54 -6.33 -20.78
CA VAL A 59 -3.54 -6.38 -22.24
C VAL A 59 -2.10 -6.16 -22.71
N ALA A 60 -1.34 -7.26 -22.84
CA ALA A 60 0.07 -7.22 -23.25
C ALA A 60 0.31 -6.47 -24.57
N SER A 61 -0.66 -6.49 -25.49
CA SER A 61 -0.58 -5.77 -26.77
C SER A 61 -0.61 -4.26 -26.63
N ALA A 62 -1.15 -3.69 -25.55
CA ALA A 62 -1.14 -2.25 -25.28
C ALA A 62 0.25 -1.71 -24.92
N PHE A 63 1.20 -2.58 -24.60
CA PHE A 63 2.56 -2.22 -24.16
C PHE A 63 3.64 -2.63 -25.18
N LYS A 64 3.26 -3.04 -26.40
CA LYS A 64 4.25 -3.32 -27.45
C LYS A 64 4.75 -1.99 -28.05
N PRO A 65 6.08 -1.81 -28.22
CA PRO A 65 6.60 -0.64 -28.90
C PRO A 65 6.05 -0.57 -30.33
N VAL A 66 5.71 0.64 -30.78
CA VAL A 66 5.37 0.89 -32.18
C VAL A 66 6.61 0.54 -33.00
N LYS A 67 6.49 -0.42 -33.93
CA LYS A 67 7.56 -0.66 -34.91
C LYS A 67 7.65 0.60 -35.77
N GLU A 68 8.78 1.29 -35.72
CA GLU A 68 9.23 2.20 -36.78
C GLU A 68 9.43 1.43 -38.10
#